data_AF-A0A371BLJ4-F1
#
_entry.id   AF-A0A371BLJ4-F1
#
_cell.length_a   1.000
_cell.length_b   1.000
_cell.length_c   1.000
_cell.angle_alpha   90.00
_cell.angle_beta   90.00
_cell.angle_gamma   90.00
#
_symmetry.space_group_name_H-M   'P 1'
#
loop_
_entity.id
_entity.type
_entity.pdbx_description
1 polymer ?
#
loop_
_entity_poly.entity_id
_entity_poly.type
_entity_poly.pdbx_seq_one_letter_code
_entity_poly.pdbx_strand_id
1 'polypeptide(L)'
;MTELHALVAYTPATHTDLVLKAIGDAGAGRIGNYSHCSFVSPGTGSFTPRDGAEPFVGQVGRSEKVAEDRIECVVEEPLLAAVVAALRAAHPYEEPAFMSWQVQGWR
;
A
#
# COMPACT_ATOMS: atom_id res chain seq x y z
N MET A 1 24.87 1.61 -6.46
CA MET A 1 23.98 1.62 -5.28
C MET A 1 22.62 1.17 -5.79
N THR A 2 21.93 0.24 -5.12
CA THR A 2 20.58 -0.15 -5.56
C THR A 2 19.68 1.06 -5.42
N GLU A 3 18.94 1.40 -6.48
CA GLU A 3 17.94 2.46 -6.42
C GLU A 3 16.82 2.04 -5.46
N LEU A 4 16.35 3.00 -4.66
CA LEU A 4 15.30 2.79 -3.68
C LEU A 4 14.07 3.57 -4.10
N HIS A 5 12.90 2.98 -3.86
CA HIS A 5 11.61 3.62 -4.01
C HIS A 5 10.96 3.80 -2.64
N ALA A 6 10.35 4.95 -2.41
CA ALA A 6 9.29 5.03 -1.41
C ALA A 6 8.03 4.44 -2.02
N LEU A 7 7.35 3.57 -1.28
CA LEU A 7 6.02 3.05 -1.60
C LEU A 7 5.05 3.57 -0.55
N VAL A 8 3.97 4.19 -1.02
CA VAL A 8 2.84 4.62 -0.17
C VAL A 8 1.56 3.99 -0.67
N ALA A 9 0.80 3.37 0.21
CA ALA A 9 -0.49 2.75 -0.08
C ALA A 9 -1.52 3.09 1.00
N TYR A 10 -2.80 2.93 0.68
CA TYR A 10 -3.92 3.21 1.58
C TYR A 10 -4.83 1.99 1.65
N THR A 11 -5.18 1.56 2.86
CA THR A 11 -6.02 0.37 3.08
C THR A 11 -7.00 0.60 4.24
N PRO A 12 -8.19 -0.03 4.27
CA PRO A 12 -9.00 -0.09 5.47
C PRO A 12 -8.18 -0.59 6.66
N ALA A 13 -8.40 0.01 7.84
CA ALA A 13 -7.71 -0.36 9.07
C ALA A 13 -7.88 -1.86 9.43
N THR A 14 -8.95 -2.50 8.98
CA THR A 14 -9.21 -3.93 9.16
C THR A 14 -8.27 -4.85 8.36
N HIS A 15 -7.57 -4.32 7.36
CA HIS A 15 -6.70 -5.09 6.46
C HIS A 15 -5.23 -4.65 6.52
N THR A 16 -4.89 -3.66 7.35
CA THR A 16 -3.53 -3.11 7.48
C THR A 16 -2.49 -4.20 7.74
N ASP A 17 -2.70 -5.05 8.74
CA ASP A 17 -1.76 -6.11 9.09
C ASP A 17 -1.57 -7.14 7.97
N LEU A 18 -2.64 -7.48 7.25
CA LEU A 18 -2.59 -8.41 6.12
C LEU A 18 -1.75 -7.83 4.98
N VAL A 19 -1.97 -6.56 4.65
CA VAL A 19 -1.22 -5.86 3.61
C VAL A 19 0.25 -5.70 3.99
N LEU A 20 0.55 -5.27 5.23
CA LEU A 20 1.90 -5.12 5.75
C LEU A 20 2.70 -6.42 5.67
N LYS A 21 2.08 -7.53 6.08
CA LYS A 21 2.70 -8.85 6.00
C LYS A 21 3.03 -9.20 4.55
N ALA A 22 2.07 -9.05 3.64
CA ALA A 22 2.25 -9.43 2.23
C ALA A 22 3.36 -8.64 1.54
N ILE A 23 3.40 -7.31 1.72
CA ILE A 23 4.44 -6.47 1.11
C ILE A 23 5.81 -6.72 1.74
N GLY A 24 5.86 -6.96 3.05
CA GLY A 24 7.11 -7.25 3.76
C GLY A 24 7.71 -8.60 3.39
N ASP A 25 6.88 -9.64 3.26
CA ASP A 25 7.30 -10.96 2.75
C ASP A 25 7.88 -10.84 1.32
N ALA A 26 7.27 -9.99 0.48
CA ALA A 26 7.75 -9.67 -0.87
C ALA A 26 9.03 -8.80 -0.90
N GLY A 27 9.45 -8.26 0.23
CA GLY A 27 10.72 -7.58 0.41
C GLY A 27 10.67 -6.07 0.62
N ALA A 28 9.47 -5.51 0.84
CA ALA A 28 9.34 -4.13 1.31
C ALA A 28 9.96 -3.96 2.71
N GLY A 29 10.55 -2.79 2.96
CA GLY A 29 11.09 -2.43 4.26
C GLY A 29 12.33 -3.21 4.68
N ARG A 30 13.13 -3.71 3.72
CA ARG A 30 14.45 -4.31 4.01
C ARG A 30 15.52 -3.24 4.14
N ILE A 31 16.01 -3.02 5.36
CA ILE A 31 16.99 -1.97 5.69
C ILE A 31 18.07 -2.57 6.59
N GLY A 32 19.28 -2.78 6.05
CA GLY A 32 20.37 -3.43 6.79
C GLY A 32 19.95 -4.80 7.32
N ASN A 33 20.03 -5.00 8.63
CA ASN A 33 19.63 -6.24 9.31
C ASN A 33 18.14 -6.29 9.70
N TYR A 34 17.32 -5.33 9.26
CA TYR A 34 15.91 -5.23 9.57
C TYR A 34 15.05 -5.54 8.33
N SER A 35 13.87 -6.11 8.56
CA SER A 35 12.89 -6.43 7.52
C SER A 35 11.51 -5.94 7.95
N HIS A 36 10.57 -5.86 7.00
CA HIS A 36 9.19 -5.44 7.26
C HIS A 36 9.10 -4.03 7.90
N CYS A 37 10.08 -3.17 7.64
CA CYS A 37 10.04 -1.78 8.13
C CYS A 37 9.00 -0.97 7.36
N SER A 38 8.02 -0.44 8.08
CA SER A 38 6.97 0.42 7.55
C SER A 38 6.54 1.43 8.59
N PHE A 39 6.01 2.57 8.13
CA PHE A 39 5.30 3.53 8.95
C PHE A 39 3.81 3.49 8.61
N VAL A 40 2.95 3.58 9.62
CA VAL A 40 1.50 3.57 9.46
C VAL A 40 0.92 4.81 10.12
N SER A 41 0.03 5.50 9.40
CA SER A 41 -0.71 6.63 9.94
C SER A 41 -2.20 6.54 9.59
N PRO A 42 -3.11 6.76 10.55
CA PRO A 42 -4.54 6.75 10.27
C PRO A 42 -4.97 8.02 9.53
N GLY A 43 -6.01 7.89 8.72
CA GLY A 43 -6.58 8.99 7.94
C GLY A 43 -8.02 8.71 7.50
N THR A 44 -8.51 9.54 6.58
CA THR A 44 -9.83 9.37 5.97
C THR A 44 -9.70 9.31 4.46
N GLY A 45 -10.03 8.16 3.88
CA GLY A 45 -10.20 7.97 2.44
C GLY A 45 -11.52 8.56 1.98
N SER A 46 -11.56 9.05 0.74
CA SER A 46 -12.80 9.55 0.13
C SER A 46 -12.86 9.15 -1.33
N PHE A 47 -13.98 8.56 -1.74
CA PHE A 47 -14.19 8.13 -3.12
C PHE A 47 -15.67 8.13 -3.48
N THR A 48 -15.98 7.89 -4.76
CA THR A 48 -17.34 7.70 -5.27
C THR A 48 -17.28 6.58 -6.30
N PRO A 49 -17.78 5.38 -6.00
CA PRO A 49 -17.76 4.29 -6.96
C PRO A 49 -18.58 4.68 -8.19
N ARG A 50 -18.04 4.43 -9.38
CA ARG A 50 -18.70 4.69 -10.67
C ARG A 50 -19.44 3.44 -11.14
N ASP A 51 -20.27 3.61 -12.17
CA ASP A 51 -20.95 2.48 -12.82
C ASP A 51 -19.94 1.40 -13.23
N GLY A 52 -20.23 0.15 -12.87
CA GLY A 52 -19.37 -1.01 -13.12
C GLY A 52 -18.35 -1.32 -12.01
N ALA A 53 -18.27 -0.54 -10.94
CA ALA A 53 -17.44 -0.87 -9.77
C ALA A 53 -18.14 -1.91 -8.86
N GLU A 54 -17.35 -2.80 -8.24
CA GLU A 54 -17.80 -3.73 -7.19
C GLU A 54 -17.13 -3.35 -5.86
N PRO A 55 -17.50 -2.19 -5.26
CA PRO A 55 -16.77 -1.65 -4.14
C PRO A 55 -16.85 -2.57 -2.92
N PHE A 56 -15.70 -2.85 -2.32
CA PHE A 56 -15.62 -3.55 -1.04
C PHE A 56 -16.44 -2.85 0.07
N VAL A 57 -16.53 -1.52 0.02
CA VAL A 57 -17.34 -0.70 0.92
C VAL A 57 -18.00 0.44 0.17
N GLY A 58 -19.27 0.70 0.49
CA GLY A 58 -20.04 1.79 -0.09
C GLY A 58 -20.99 1.38 -1.22
N GLN A 59 -21.54 2.37 -1.92
CA GLN A 59 -22.53 2.17 -2.98
C GLN A 59 -22.20 2.98 -4.24
N VAL A 60 -22.47 2.42 -5.41
CA VAL A 60 -22.30 3.11 -6.71
C VAL A 60 -23.09 4.42 -6.74
N GLY A 61 -22.43 5.49 -7.21
CA GLY A 61 -23.00 6.83 -7.31
C GLY A 61 -23.07 7.59 -5.98
N ARG A 62 -22.67 6.98 -4.85
CA ARG A 62 -22.64 7.63 -3.54
C ARG A 62 -21.22 7.98 -3.12
N SER A 63 -21.04 9.20 -2.59
CA SER A 63 -19.76 9.59 -2.00
C SER A 63 -19.58 8.89 -0.66
N GLU A 64 -18.42 8.27 -0.49
CA GLU A 64 -18.04 7.52 0.70
C GLU A 64 -16.86 8.17 1.38
N LYS A 65 -16.83 8.07 2.71
CA LYS A 65 -15.69 8.44 3.56
C LYS A 65 -15.45 7.32 4.56
N VAL A 66 -14.23 6.80 4.57
CA VAL A 66 -13.89 5.62 5.39
C VAL A 66 -12.57 5.86 6.12
N ALA A 67 -12.44 5.23 7.29
CA ALA A 67 -11.18 5.20 8.03
C ALA A 67 -10.19 4.29 7.29
N GLU A 68 -9.03 4.83 6.97
CA GLU A 68 -7.96 4.11 6.28
C GLU A 68 -6.64 4.37 6.96
N ASP A 69 -5.73 3.43 6.80
CA ASP A 69 -4.34 3.56 7.17
C ASP A 69 -3.51 3.85 5.92
N ARG A 70 -2.70 4.93 5.99
CA ARG A 70 -1.61 5.19 5.06
C ARG A 70 -0.39 4.41 5.51
N ILE A 71 0.05 3.48 4.67
CA ILE A 71 1.24 2.66 4.84
C ILE A 71 2.37 3.26 4.00
N GLU A 72 3.56 3.39 4.58
CA GLU A 72 4.75 3.88 3.90
C GLU A 72 5.96 3.00 4.18
N CYS A 73 6.73 2.65 3.15
CA CYS A 73 7.96 1.89 3.31
C CYS A 73 8.94 2.16 2.15
N VAL A 74 10.19 1.71 2.32
CA VAL A 74 11.18 1.71 1.23
C VAL A 74 11.24 0.35 0.56
N VAL A 75 11.49 0.34 -0.75
CA VAL A 75 11.59 -0.87 -1.57
C VAL A 75 12.80 -0.76 -2.49
N GLU A 76 13.58 -1.82 -2.62
CA GLU A 76 14.63 -1.86 -3.65
C GLU A 76 14.00 -1.99 -5.03
N GLU A 77 14.50 -1.24 -6.01
CA GLU A 77 13.93 -1.19 -7.36
C GLU A 77 13.69 -2.60 -7.99
N PRO A 78 14.62 -3.57 -7.87
CA PRO A 78 14.38 -4.92 -8.40
C PRO A 78 13.21 -5.67 -7.75
N LEU A 79 12.78 -5.27 -6.55
CA LEU A 79 11.70 -5.90 -5.79
C LEU A 79 10.36 -5.16 -5.96
N LEU A 80 10.36 -3.94 -6.50
CA LEU A 80 9.17 -3.10 -6.56
C LEU A 80 7.98 -3.79 -7.25
N ALA A 81 8.21 -4.44 -8.39
CA ALA A 81 7.16 -5.15 -9.12
C ALA A 81 6.55 -6.30 -8.31
N ALA A 82 7.37 -7.06 -7.59
CA ALA A 82 6.90 -8.16 -6.73
C ALA A 82 6.12 -7.63 -5.52
N VAL A 83 6.60 -6.54 -4.91
CA VAL A 83 5.94 -5.89 -3.79
C VAL A 83 4.57 -5.31 -4.20
N VAL A 84 4.47 -4.67 -5.36
CA VAL A 84 3.20 -4.13 -5.88
C VAL A 84 2.22 -5.28 -6.20
N ALA A 85 2.70 -6.40 -6.74
CA ALA A 85 1.86 -7.56 -6.97
C ALA A 85 1.32 -8.14 -5.64
N ALA A 86 2.16 -8.25 -4.62
CA ALA A 86 1.76 -8.70 -3.29
C ALA A 86 0.77 -7.75 -2.62
N LEU A 87 1.00 -6.44 -2.74
CA LEU A 87 0.06 -5.40 -2.29
C LEU A 87 -1.32 -5.63 -2.91
N ARG A 88 -1.40 -5.71 -4.25
CA ARG A 88 -2.67 -5.92 -4.96
C ARG A 88 -3.38 -7.21 -4.57
N ALA A 89 -2.64 -8.29 -4.37
CA ALA A 89 -3.22 -9.59 -4.01
C ALA A 89 -3.79 -9.63 -2.58
N ALA A 90 -3.19 -8.87 -1.65
CA ALA A 90 -3.62 -8.82 -0.25
C ALA A 90 -4.67 -7.73 0.03
N HIS A 91 -4.83 -6.78 -0.88
CA HIS A 91 -5.69 -5.62 -0.69
C HIS A 91 -7.18 -5.97 -0.87
N PRO A 92 -8.09 -5.46 -0.02
CA PRO A 92 -9.53 -5.75 -0.16
C PRO A 92 -10.20 -5.04 -1.34
N TYR A 93 -9.68 -3.90 -1.78
CA TYR A 93 -10.20 -3.17 -2.93
C TYR A 93 -9.69 -3.75 -4.24
N GLU A 94 -10.56 -3.81 -5.25
CA GLU A 94 -10.24 -4.23 -6.63
C GLU A 94 -9.07 -3.43 -7.22
N GLU A 95 -9.10 -2.10 -7.02
CA GLU A 95 -8.07 -1.18 -7.46
C GLU A 95 -7.48 -0.41 -6.25
N PRO A 96 -6.42 -0.92 -5.60
CA PRO A 96 -5.77 -0.21 -4.51
C PRO A 96 -5.08 1.07 -5.00
N ALA A 97 -5.29 2.16 -4.26
CA ALA A 97 -4.53 3.38 -4.43
C ALA A 97 -3.12 3.21 -3.82
N PHE A 98 -2.09 3.37 -4.64
CA PHE A 98 -0.72 3.46 -4.19
C PHE A 98 0.09 4.34 -5.12
N MET A 99 1.25 4.76 -4.65
CA MET A 99 2.22 5.56 -5.39
C MET A 99 3.63 5.12 -5.02
N SER A 100 4.54 5.24 -5.97
CA SER A 100 5.95 5.04 -5.71
C SER A 100 6.80 6.04 -6.47
N TRP A 101 7.92 6.45 -5.87
CA TRP A 101 8.90 7.31 -6.51
C TRP A 101 10.30 6.98 -6.00
N GLN A 102 11.30 7.26 -6.83
CA GLN A 102 12.70 7.11 -6.45
C GLN A 102 13.05 8.03 -5.28
N VAL A 103 13.78 7.49 -4.32
CA VAL A 103 14.29 8.22 -3.15
C VAL A 103 15.77 7.95 -2.97
N GLN A 104 16.46 8.95 -2.43
CA GLN A 104 17.82 8.79 -1.93
C GLN A 104 17.74 8.36 -0.47
N GLY A 105 18.04 7.09 -0.20
CA GLY A 105 18.22 6.58 1.14
C GLY A 105 19.70 6.29 1.39
N TRP A 106 20.20 6.56 2.59
CA TRP A 106 21.55 6.12 2.97
C TRP A 106 21.54 4.59 3.07
N ARG A 107 22.33 3.93 2.23
CA ARG A 107 22.85 2.57 2.42
C ARG A 107 24.34 2.58 2.70
#